data_AF-A0A816G490-F1
#
_entry.id   AF-A0A816G490-F1
#
_cell.length_a   1.000
_cell.length_b   1.000
_cell.length_c   1.000
_cell.angle_alpha   90.00
_cell.angle_beta   90.00
_cell.angle_gamma   90.00
#
_symmetry.space_group_name_H-M   'P 1'
#
loop_
_entity.id
_entity.type
_entity.pdbx_description
1 polymer ?
#
loop_
_entity_poly.entity_id
_entity_poly.type
_entity_poly.pdbx_seq_one_letter_code
_entity_poly.pdbx_strand_id
1 'polypeptide(L)'
;MLSEEEYQDTKRNLNNITATTKLRQKIRRILLKKLKEHEYATKFIPFEPLPHFQFFINRTTTEPILQQIIKAITTSTEFTIDIEPINVYKLRNELALIQVQVILPHDYSLALIIEVCHLSSVNHVNFTLMKELFRIVFSPDKIIYI
;
A
#
# COMPACT_ATOMS: atom_id res chain seq x y z
N MET A 1 7.41 14.92 -9.04
CA MET A 1 8.72 14.30 -9.35
C MET A 1 9.75 15.42 -9.46
N LEU A 2 10.98 15.24 -8.98
CA LEU A 2 12.03 16.25 -9.15
C LEU A 2 12.39 16.41 -10.64
N SER A 3 12.65 17.65 -11.08
CA SER A 3 13.34 17.89 -12.35
C SER A 3 14.80 17.43 -12.27
N GLU A 4 15.48 17.30 -13.42
CA GLU A 4 16.90 16.91 -13.46
C GLU A 4 17.76 17.91 -12.66
N GLU A 5 17.50 19.21 -12.82
CA GLU A 5 18.21 20.27 -12.09
C GLU A 5 17.99 20.15 -10.57
N GLU A 6 16.74 19.93 -10.14
CA GLU A 6 16.40 19.73 -8.73
C GLU A 6 17.01 18.46 -8.14
N TYR A 7 17.11 17.39 -8.92
CA TYR A 7 17.74 16.13 -8.50
C TYR A 7 19.24 16.32 -8.25
N GLN A 8 19.94 16.93 -9.22
CA GLN A 8 21.38 17.20 -9.10
C GLN A 8 21.68 18.16 -7.94
N ASP A 9 20.88 19.20 -7.75
CA ASP A 9 21.02 20.13 -6.63
C ASP A 9 20.77 19.44 -5.29
N THR A 10 19.75 18.59 -5.19
CA THR A 10 19.46 17.81 -3.98
C THR A 10 20.62 16.89 -3.62
N LYS A 11 21.22 16.21 -4.61
CA LYS A 11 22.37 15.32 -4.45
C LYS A 11 23.62 16.11 -4.01
N ARG A 12 23.88 17.26 -4.62
CA ARG A 12 24.99 18.16 -4.24
C ARG A 12 24.84 18.66 -2.81
N ASN A 13 23.65 19.13 -2.45
CA ASN A 13 23.35 19.64 -1.11
C ASN A 13 23.48 18.54 -0.04
N LEU A 14 23.07 17.31 -0.35
CA LEU A 14 23.23 16.17 0.55
C LEU A 14 24.71 15.86 0.83
N ASN A 15 25.54 15.88 -0.23
CA ASN A 15 26.98 15.63 -0.12
C ASN A 15 27.70 16.72 0.68
N ASN A 16 27.22 17.97 0.62
CA ASN A 16 27.79 19.11 1.33
C ASN A 16 27.41 19.17 2.83
N ILE A 17 26.46 18.36 3.29
CA ILE A 17 26.04 18.35 4.70
C ILE A 17 26.86 17.35 5.51
N THR A 18 27.79 17.89 6.32
CA THR A 18 28.39 17.21 7.46
C THR A 18 27.43 17.23 8.65
N ALA A 19 26.96 16.05 9.08
CA ALA A 19 25.86 15.86 10.02
C ALA A 19 26.26 16.04 11.50
N THR A 20 26.90 17.15 11.82
CA THR A 20 27.45 17.43 13.16
C THR A 20 26.44 18.03 14.14
N THR A 21 25.33 18.62 13.65
CA THR A 21 24.28 19.22 14.50
C THR A 21 22.92 18.56 14.26
N LYS A 22 22.03 18.60 15.26
CA LYS A 22 20.65 18.05 15.17
C LYS A 22 19.87 18.63 13.97
N LEU A 23 20.02 19.92 13.70
CA LEU A 23 19.38 20.58 12.55
C LEU A 23 19.92 20.02 11.23
N ARG A 24 21.25 19.88 11.10
CA ARG A 24 21.88 19.32 9.90
C ARG A 24 21.50 17.84 9.69
N GLN A 25 21.36 17.06 10.75
CA GLN A 25 20.85 15.69 10.68
C GLN A 25 19.40 15.64 10.16
N LYS A 26 18.52 16.56 10.61
CA LYS A 26 17.15 16.66 10.11
C LYS A 26 17.10 17.01 8.61
N ILE A 27 17.89 18.00 8.18
CA ILE A 27 17.97 18.40 6.77
C ILE A 27 18.48 17.24 5.91
N ARG A 28 19.55 16.55 6.36
CA ARG A 28 20.10 15.38 5.67
C ARG A 28 19.04 14.29 5.47
N ARG A 29 18.23 13.99 6.50
CA ARG A 29 17.11 13.02 6.41
C ARG A 29 16.06 13.44 5.38
N ILE A 30 15.71 14.73 5.34
CA ILE A 30 14.73 15.25 4.37
C ILE A 30 15.26 15.10 2.93
N LEU A 31 16.52 15.45 2.69
CA LEU A 31 17.12 15.34 1.35
C LEU A 31 17.25 13.87 0.92
N LEU A 32 17.66 12.97 1.82
CA LEU A 32 17.68 11.52 1.56
C LEU A 32 16.28 11.00 1.22
N LYS A 33 15.25 11.43 1.96
CA LYS A 33 13.87 11.06 1.67
C LYS A 33 13.44 11.52 0.27
N LYS A 34 13.73 12.78 -0.11
CA LYS A 34 13.41 13.31 -1.44
C LYS A 34 14.09 12.53 -2.58
N LEU A 35 15.37 12.20 -2.43
CA LEU A 35 16.08 11.40 -3.44
C LEU A 35 15.50 10.00 -3.56
N LYS A 36 15.17 9.36 -2.43
CA LYS A 36 14.53 8.05 -2.40
C LYS A 36 13.17 8.11 -3.10
N GLU A 37 12.30 9.07 -2.75
CA GLU A 37 10.99 9.25 -3.40
C GLU A 37 11.10 9.49 -4.91
N HIS A 38 12.09 10.27 -5.36
CA HIS A 38 12.34 10.45 -6.80
C HIS A 38 12.77 9.15 -7.48
N GLU A 39 13.66 8.35 -6.85
CA GLU A 39 14.06 7.04 -7.36
C GLU A 39 12.86 6.10 -7.50
N TYR A 40 11.96 6.05 -6.50
CA TYR A 40 10.72 5.28 -6.61
C TYR A 40 9.84 5.82 -7.77
N ALA A 41 9.58 7.13 -7.80
CA ALA A 41 8.70 7.73 -8.82
C ALA A 41 9.21 7.59 -10.26
N THR A 42 10.52 7.39 -10.46
CA THR A 42 11.13 7.19 -11.78
C THR A 42 11.29 5.72 -12.14
N LYS A 43 11.49 4.86 -11.15
CA LYS A 43 11.67 3.42 -11.36
C LYS A 43 10.36 2.70 -11.67
N PHE A 44 9.26 3.20 -11.12
CA PHE A 44 7.93 2.62 -11.31
C PHE A 44 7.12 3.49 -12.28
N ILE A 45 6.48 2.85 -13.25
CA ILE A 45 5.60 3.54 -14.19
C ILE A 45 4.42 4.10 -13.38
N PRO A 46 4.09 5.41 -13.48
CA PRO A 46 2.93 5.97 -12.81
C PRO A 46 1.68 5.19 -13.23
N PHE A 47 0.98 4.63 -12.25
CA PHE A 47 -0.28 3.97 -12.52
C PHE A 47 -1.36 5.04 -12.74
N GLU A 48 -1.99 5.05 -13.93
CA GLU A 48 -3.10 5.96 -14.18
C GLU A 48 -4.29 5.60 -13.28
N PRO A 49 -5.02 6.59 -12.74
CA PRO A 49 -6.14 6.32 -11.86
C PRO A 49 -7.26 5.59 -12.63
N LEU A 50 -7.46 4.31 -12.32
CA LEU A 50 -8.54 3.52 -12.89
C LEU A 50 -9.87 3.80 -12.17
N PRO A 51 -11.01 3.82 -12.90
CA PRO A 51 -12.32 3.72 -12.27
C PRO A 51 -12.39 2.49 -11.38
N HIS A 52 -12.91 2.66 -10.16
CA HIS A 52 -12.89 1.57 -9.19
C HIS A 52 -14.19 1.42 -8.41
N PHE A 53 -14.46 0.18 -8.00
CA PHE A 53 -15.46 -0.12 -6.98
C PHE A 53 -14.76 -0.31 -5.64
N GLN A 54 -15.27 0.34 -4.60
CA GLN A 54 -14.68 0.30 -3.27
C GLN A 54 -15.45 -0.65 -2.36
N PHE A 55 -14.72 -1.54 -1.68
CA PHE A 55 -15.25 -2.42 -0.64
C PHE A 55 -14.55 -2.15 0.68
N PHE A 56 -15.34 -1.83 1.71
CA PHE A 56 -14.84 -1.75 3.08
C PHE A 56 -15.05 -3.10 3.78
N ILE A 57 -13.96 -3.74 4.17
CA ILE A 57 -13.94 -5.08 4.73
C ILE A 57 -13.62 -5.01 6.22
N ASN A 58 -14.54 -5.45 7.07
CA ASN A 58 -14.43 -5.46 8.52
C ASN A 58 -15.26 -6.60 9.15
N ARG A 59 -15.44 -6.61 10.47
CA ARG A 59 -16.24 -7.63 11.20
C ARG A 59 -17.68 -7.76 10.74
N THR A 60 -18.25 -6.71 10.14
CA THR A 60 -19.65 -6.69 9.67
C THR A 60 -19.80 -7.14 8.22
N THR A 61 -18.69 -7.35 7.50
CA THR A 61 -18.74 -7.86 6.13
C THR A 61 -19.34 -9.26 6.14
N THR A 62 -20.32 -9.47 5.27
CA THR A 62 -21.05 -10.73 5.20
C THR A 62 -20.30 -11.76 4.36
N GLU A 63 -20.55 -13.04 4.65
CA GLU A 63 -19.97 -14.14 3.88
C GLU A 63 -20.23 -14.03 2.36
N PRO A 64 -21.44 -13.71 1.88
CA PRO A 64 -21.70 -13.56 0.45
C PRO A 64 -20.85 -12.47 -0.22
N ILE A 65 -20.60 -11.35 0.49
CA ILE A 65 -19.75 -10.27 -0.03
C ILE A 65 -18.31 -10.76 -0.15
N LEU A 66 -17.78 -11.42 0.89
CA LEU A 66 -16.43 -11.98 0.85
C LEU A 66 -16.26 -13.02 -0.26
N GLN A 67 -17.24 -13.90 -0.46
CA GLN A 67 -17.23 -14.87 -1.56
C GLN A 67 -17.25 -14.21 -2.94
N GLN A 68 -18.04 -13.14 -3.13
CA GLN A 68 -18.06 -12.37 -4.37
C GLN A 68 -16.70 -11.72 -4.65
N ILE A 69 -16.09 -11.10 -3.63
CA ILE A 69 -14.76 -10.49 -3.75
C ILE A 69 -13.73 -11.57 -4.11
N ILE A 70 -13.69 -12.69 -3.38
CA ILE A 70 -12.78 -13.82 -3.65
C ILE A 70 -12.91 -14.29 -5.10
N LYS A 71 -14.15 -14.46 -5.59
CA LYS A 71 -14.40 -14.86 -6.97
C LYS A 71 -13.83 -13.86 -7.97
N ALA A 72 -14.01 -12.56 -7.72
CA ALA A 72 -13.50 -11.51 -8.60
C ALA A 72 -11.97 -11.41 -8.61
N ILE A 73 -11.32 -11.55 -7.44
CA ILE A 73 -9.86 -11.44 -7.36
C ILE A 73 -9.13 -12.68 -7.89
N THR A 74 -9.79 -13.84 -7.91
CA THR A 74 -9.17 -15.11 -8.37
C THR A 74 -8.71 -15.02 -9.83
N THR A 75 -9.45 -14.29 -10.67
CA THR A 75 -9.11 -14.11 -12.08
C THR A 75 -8.07 -13.03 -12.32
N SER A 76 -7.66 -12.29 -11.28
CA SER A 76 -6.73 -11.18 -11.38
C SER A 76 -5.29 -11.65 -11.17
N THR A 77 -4.37 -11.07 -11.94
CA THR A 77 -2.93 -11.33 -11.85
C THR A 77 -2.16 -10.16 -11.26
N GLU A 78 -2.78 -8.99 -11.20
CA GLU A 78 -2.12 -7.71 -10.94
C GLU A 78 -2.79 -6.99 -9.77
N PHE A 79 -1.95 -6.56 -8.82
CA PHE A 79 -2.40 -5.94 -7.57
C PHE A 79 -1.49 -4.76 -7.22
N THR A 80 -2.05 -3.75 -6.57
CA THR A 80 -1.29 -2.74 -5.82
C THR A 80 -1.64 -2.88 -4.34
N ILE A 81 -0.64 -2.68 -3.48
CA ILE A 81 -0.83 -2.77 -2.03
C ILE A 81 -0.28 -1.51 -1.38
N ASP A 82 -1.17 -0.80 -0.70
CA ASP A 82 -0.80 0.32 0.16
C ASP A 82 -1.17 0.00 1.61
N ILE A 83 -0.28 0.35 2.53
CA ILE A 83 -0.43 0.08 3.94
C ILE A 83 -0.25 1.41 4.66
N GLU A 84 -1.35 1.95 5.19
CA GLU A 84 -1.28 3.15 6.00
C GLU A 84 -1.04 2.78 7.47
N PRO A 85 0.10 3.16 8.07
CA PRO A 85 0.29 3.00 9.51
C PRO A 85 -0.55 4.07 10.22
N ILE A 86 -1.60 3.68 10.96
CA ILE A 86 -2.33 4.65 11.77
C ILE A 86 -1.46 5.05 12.96
N ASN A 87 -1.02 6.31 12.97
CA ASN A 87 -0.35 6.92 14.11
C ASN A 87 -1.42 7.31 15.16
N VAL A 88 -2.15 6.33 15.71
CA VAL A 88 -3.02 6.57 16.86
C VAL A 88 -2.10 6.75 18.05
N TYR A 89 -1.99 7.98 18.52
CA TYR A 89 -1.26 8.32 19.74
C TYR A 89 -1.50 7.28 20.85
N LYS A 90 -0.40 6.62 21.26
CA LYS A 90 -0.24 5.88 22.52
C LYS A 90 -1.15 4.63 22.68
N LEU A 91 -0.67 3.49 22.17
CA LEU A 91 -0.63 2.16 22.81
C LEU A 91 -0.70 1.08 21.71
N ARG A 92 0.48 0.55 21.33
CA ARG A 92 0.72 -0.55 20.36
C ARG A 92 0.53 -0.17 18.88
N ASN A 93 1.62 -0.30 18.11
CA ASN A 93 1.62 -0.19 16.65
C ASN A 93 0.89 -1.41 16.05
N GLU A 94 -0.43 -1.36 16.01
CA GLU A 94 -1.23 -2.39 15.33
C GLU A 94 -1.56 -1.88 13.92
N LEU A 95 -1.26 -2.69 12.90
CA LEU A 95 -1.69 -2.46 11.52
C LEU A 95 -3.22 -2.36 11.56
N ALA A 96 -3.77 -1.22 11.17
CA ALA A 96 -5.21 -0.99 11.30
C ALA A 96 -5.93 -1.03 9.95
N LEU A 97 -5.28 -0.61 8.86
CA LEU A 97 -5.85 -0.62 7.52
C LEU A 97 -4.84 -1.16 6.50
N ILE A 98 -5.32 -2.05 5.63
CA ILE A 98 -4.61 -2.49 4.42
C ILE A 98 -5.48 -2.10 3.24
N GLN A 99 -4.93 -1.38 2.28
CA GLN A 99 -5.56 -1.14 1.00
C GLN A 99 -4.97 -2.09 -0.04
N VAL A 100 -5.82 -2.94 -0.62
CA VAL A 100 -5.46 -3.78 -1.76
C VAL A 100 -6.28 -3.30 -2.94
N GLN A 101 -5.63 -2.81 -3.98
CA GLN A 101 -6.30 -2.51 -5.23
C GLN A 101 -6.01 -3.64 -6.23
N VAL A 102 -7.10 -4.24 -6.73
CA VAL A 102 -7.09 -5.37 -7.65
C VAL A 102 -7.32 -4.83 -9.05
N ILE A 103 -6.40 -5.09 -9.96
CA ILE A 103 -6.50 -4.62 -11.33
C ILE A 103 -7.27 -5.67 -12.14
N LEU A 104 -8.44 -5.29 -12.63
CA LEU A 104 -9.33 -6.15 -13.41
C LEU A 104 -9.10 -5.95 -14.92
N PRO A 105 -9.52 -6.91 -15.76
CA PRO A 105 -9.60 -6.70 -17.20
C PRO A 105 -10.46 -5.47 -17.55
N HIS A 106 -10.14 -4.81 -18.67
CA HIS A 106 -10.84 -3.63 -19.19
C HIS A 106 -10.63 -2.32 -18.41
N ASP A 107 -9.45 -2.12 -17.81
CA ASP A 107 -9.08 -0.86 -17.16
C ASP A 107 -10.00 -0.44 -16.00
N TYR A 108 -10.48 -1.42 -15.23
CA TYR A 108 -11.21 -1.20 -13.98
C TYR A 108 -10.43 -1.78 -12.80
N SER A 109 -10.72 -1.29 -11.60
CA SER A 109 -10.15 -1.88 -10.39
C SER A 109 -11.15 -2.10 -9.26
N LEU A 110 -10.81 -2.98 -8.33
CA LEU A 110 -11.50 -3.13 -7.05
C LEU A 110 -10.58 -2.61 -5.94
N ALA A 111 -11.00 -1.58 -5.23
CA ALA A 111 -10.29 -1.08 -4.07
C ALA A 111 -10.85 -1.74 -2.80
N LEU A 112 -10.06 -2.62 -2.19
CA LEU A 112 -10.39 -3.29 -0.94
C LEU A 112 -9.71 -2.56 0.21
N ILE A 113 -10.50 -1.99 1.12
CA ILE A 113 -10.00 -1.36 2.34
C ILE A 113 -10.32 -2.30 3.51
N ILE A 114 -9.28 -2.91 4.07
CA ILE A 114 -9.41 -3.99 5.06
C ILE A 114 -9.03 -3.48 6.44
N GLU A 115 -9.99 -3.49 7.35
CA GLU A 115 -9.81 -3.15 8.76
C GLU A 115 -9.33 -4.35 9.57
N VAL A 116 -8.02 -4.39 9.83
CA VAL A 116 -7.35 -5.56 10.43
C VAL A 116 -7.65 -5.71 11.93
N CYS A 117 -7.85 -4.59 12.64
CA CYS A 117 -8.16 -4.59 14.08
C CYS A 117 -9.55 -5.14 14.42
N HIS A 118 -10.45 -5.20 13.44
CA HIS A 118 -11.83 -5.63 13.63
C HIS A 118 -12.18 -6.78 12.70
N LEU A 119 -11.29 -7.77 12.56
CA LEU A 119 -11.61 -9.00 11.84
C LEU A 119 -12.44 -9.96 12.70
N SER A 120 -13.20 -10.85 12.05
CA SER A 120 -13.94 -11.90 12.74
C SER A 120 -13.00 -12.85 13.49
N SER A 121 -13.52 -13.56 14.50
CA SER A 121 -12.73 -14.52 15.29
C SER A 121 -12.22 -15.69 14.44
N VAL A 122 -11.14 -16.34 14.89
CA VAL A 122 -10.45 -17.42 14.14
C VAL A 122 -11.37 -18.59 13.75
N ASN A 123 -12.42 -18.84 14.54
CA ASN A 123 -13.38 -19.93 14.29
C ASN A 123 -14.55 -19.52 13.37
N HIS A 124 -14.64 -18.25 12.98
CA HIS A 124 -15.73 -17.73 12.15
C HIS A 124 -15.42 -17.96 10.65
N VAL A 125 -16.44 -18.30 9.85
CA VAL A 125 -16.29 -18.54 8.40
C VAL A 125 -15.63 -17.35 7.67
N ASN A 126 -16.03 -16.13 8.01
CA ASN A 126 -15.42 -14.91 7.47
C ASN A 126 -13.91 -14.81 7.72
N PHE A 127 -13.40 -15.30 8.85
CA PHE A 127 -11.96 -15.29 9.09
C PHE A 127 -11.23 -16.21 8.10
N THR A 128 -11.77 -17.40 7.86
CA THR A 128 -11.26 -18.32 6.84
C THR A 128 -11.31 -17.71 5.44
N LEU A 129 -12.40 -17.04 5.08
CA LEU A 129 -12.54 -16.34 3.80
C LEU A 129 -11.55 -15.18 3.66
N MET A 130 -11.31 -14.41 4.73
CA MET A 130 -10.30 -13.36 4.72
C MET A 130 -8.89 -13.91 4.56
N LYS A 131 -8.58 -15.03 5.24
CA LYS A 131 -7.31 -15.72 5.04
C LYS A 131 -7.13 -16.20 3.61
N GLU A 132 -8.19 -16.70 3.00
CA GLU A 132 -8.19 -17.11 1.59
C GLU A 132 -7.97 -15.93 0.64
N LEU A 133 -8.64 -14.81 0.89
CA LEU A 133 -8.44 -13.56 0.14
C LEU A 133 -6.98 -13.14 0.16
N PHE A 134 -6.35 -13.07 1.34
CA PHE A 134 -4.94 -12.72 1.44
C PHE A 134 -4.03 -13.76 0.78
N ARG A 135 -4.36 -15.06 0.88
CA ARG A 135 -3.62 -16.12 0.20
C ARG A 135 -3.60 -15.93 -1.32
N ILE A 136 -4.73 -15.53 -1.92
CA ILE A 136 -4.83 -15.27 -3.36
C ILE A 136 -4.01 -14.04 -3.75
N VAL A 137 -4.15 -12.94 -3.00
CA VAL A 137 -3.43 -11.67 -3.27
C VAL A 137 -1.92 -11.86 -3.22
N PHE A 138 -1.41 -12.59 -2.21
CA PHE A 138 0.01 -12.84 -2.01
C PHE A 138 0.51 -14.15 -2.65
N SER A 139 -0.25 -14.72 -3.57
CA SER A 139 0.16 -15.93 -4.28
C SER A 139 1.36 -15.62 -5.19
N PRO A 140 2.36 -16.53 -5.30
CA PRO A 140 3.61 -16.26 -6.02
C PRO A 140 3.45 -16.04 -7.54
N ASP A 141 2.30 -16.42 -8.12
CA ASP A 141 1.94 -16.15 -9.51
C ASP A 141 1.43 -14.72 -9.74
N LYS A 142 1.21 -13.94 -8.67
CA LYS A 142 0.69 -12.57 -8.77
C LYS A 142 1.81 -11.54 -8.85
N ILE A 143 1.53 -10.49 -9.61
CA ILE A 143 2.39 -9.32 -9.74
C ILE A 143 1.85 -8.25 -8.79
N ILE A 144 2.69 -7.85 -7.83
CA ILE A 144 2.37 -6.81 -6.86
C ILE A 144 3.21 -5.57 -7.18
N TYR A 145 2.53 -4.49 -7.50
CA TYR A 145 3.11 -3.16 -7.64
C TYR A 145 3.07 -2.44 -6.29
N ILE A 146 4.14 -1.70 -5.96
CA ILE A 146 4.31 -0.92 -4.72
C ILE A 146 4.51 0.54 -5.09
#